data_AF-A0A1V5UM00-F1
#
_entry.id   AF-A0A1V5UM00-F1
#
_cell.length_a   1.000
_cell.length_b   1.000
_cell.length_c   1.000
_cell.angle_alpha   90.00
_cell.angle_beta   90.00
_cell.angle_gamma   90.00
#
_symmetry.space_group_name_H-M   'P 1'
#
loop_
_entity.id
_entity.type
_entity.pdbx_description
1 polymer ?
#
loop_
_entity_poly.entity_id
_entity_poly.type
_entity_poly.pdbx_seq_one_letter_code
_entity_poly.pdbx_strand_id
1 'polypeptide(L)'
;MQNTTFYVAANETLGVVKDYANAKTVTPPTLVRGVAACLKMRLFAKNDGTEACPLSAFANIVSWQWAMDNDFNEATTYKLVGDNGGITVSAVTETADGEETTYTEISIPMSGMNTEELAAWLGTEKSKSGLAGELVGFDANGSQIFILQVENFTVRNRITSIGNPTPIDPDYLTATQVRALLAAGMECEFSLDGTAWHVPQTDLDRFIHFRLRGDVNGIWSDAIGLVVGPKGDPGADSFCHVAYASDSTGANFSLTPANGLKFRAEIHTAVEIPSPSATDFAEAVWVKYIGDDGAGVGDMVKSVYDTNDDGKVDSAEEADHATNADAVPWTGVTGKPSTYAPTAHSHVMADISNPVNQKVYSASNPKTLYLDSPIVRNTASNSSGTIELEFTAIMDKAGGSAYSAADGVMLTWEYHVLCSAAVTGVSVGSVRPATSSTFWTRRTGPGTWPMVPSTSGWPAWPISTTPMPCLA
;
A
#
# COMPACT_ATOMS: atom_id res chain seq x y z
N MET A 1 -39.72 7.35 -20.59
CA MET A 1 -39.95 5.93 -20.88
C MET A 1 -39.94 5.75 -22.39
N GLN A 2 -39.11 4.85 -22.92
CA GLN A 2 -38.99 4.63 -24.36
C GLN A 2 -40.10 3.70 -24.86
N ASN A 3 -40.89 4.13 -25.85
CA ASN A 3 -41.88 3.25 -26.48
C ASN A 3 -41.20 2.38 -27.54
N THR A 4 -41.48 1.09 -27.51
CA THR A 4 -40.90 0.10 -28.42
C THR A 4 -42.03 -0.72 -29.03
N THR A 5 -42.40 -0.37 -30.26
CA THR A 5 -43.48 -1.04 -31.00
C THR A 5 -42.94 -2.21 -31.81
N PHE A 6 -43.64 -3.34 -31.75
CA PHE A 6 -43.34 -4.54 -32.54
C PHE A 6 -44.60 -5.35 -32.76
N TYR A 7 -44.58 -6.18 -33.80
CA TYR A 7 -45.73 -6.93 -34.26
C TYR A 7 -45.48 -8.42 -34.05
N VAL A 8 -46.49 -9.14 -33.58
CA VAL A 8 -46.38 -10.55 -33.23
C VAL A 8 -47.55 -11.32 -33.81
N ALA A 9 -47.26 -12.41 -34.51
CA ALA A 9 -48.25 -13.42 -34.84
C ALA A 9 -48.52 -14.27 -33.59
N ALA A 10 -49.72 -14.17 -33.03
CA ALA A 10 -50.10 -14.78 -31.75
C ALA A 10 -51.15 -15.90 -31.91
N ASN A 11 -51.05 -16.66 -33.00
CA ASN A 11 -51.92 -17.81 -33.27
C ASN A 11 -51.55 -19.07 -32.46
N GLU A 12 -50.34 -19.08 -31.88
CA GLU A 12 -49.78 -20.14 -31.06
C GLU A 12 -49.18 -19.55 -29.78
N THR A 13 -48.83 -20.41 -28.83
CA THR A 13 -48.21 -19.99 -27.57
C THR A 13 -46.82 -19.39 -27.79
N LEU A 14 -46.08 -19.82 -28.82
CA LEU A 14 -44.84 -19.18 -29.25
C LEU A 14 -45.14 -18.15 -30.35
N GLY A 15 -45.10 -16.88 -29.97
CA GLY A 15 -45.30 -15.75 -30.87
C GLY A 15 -44.08 -15.49 -31.75
N VAL A 16 -44.32 -15.27 -33.04
CA VAL A 16 -43.28 -14.92 -34.01
C VAL A 16 -43.32 -13.43 -34.27
N VAL A 17 -42.18 -12.74 -34.11
CA VAL A 17 -42.09 -11.29 -34.39
C VAL A 17 -42.06 -11.07 -35.91
N LYS A 18 -42.91 -10.17 -36.38
CA LYS A 18 -43.14 -9.89 -37.80
C LYS A 18 -42.95 -8.41 -38.10
N ASP A 19 -42.81 -8.08 -39.38
CA ASP A 19 -42.97 -6.71 -39.86
C ASP A 19 -44.43 -6.23 -39.75
N TYR A 20 -44.65 -4.93 -39.96
CA TYR A 20 -45.97 -4.29 -39.82
C TYR A 20 -47.06 -4.89 -40.73
N ALA A 21 -46.66 -5.56 -41.81
CA ALA A 21 -47.53 -6.18 -42.81
C ALA A 21 -47.73 -7.70 -42.60
N ASN A 22 -47.17 -8.30 -41.54
CA ASN A 22 -47.14 -9.75 -41.32
C ASN A 22 -46.57 -10.57 -42.50
N ALA A 23 -45.67 -9.98 -43.27
CA ALA A 23 -45.10 -10.59 -44.48
C ALA A 23 -43.76 -11.28 -44.20
N LYS A 24 -42.98 -10.77 -43.25
CA LYS A 24 -41.64 -11.27 -42.94
C LYS A 24 -41.42 -11.40 -41.45
N THR A 25 -40.72 -12.46 -41.06
CA THR A 25 -40.17 -12.57 -39.71
C THR A 25 -39.04 -11.57 -39.55
N VAL A 26 -39.08 -10.83 -38.43
CA VAL A 26 -38.04 -9.87 -38.06
C VAL A 26 -37.53 -10.19 -36.66
N THR A 27 -36.36 -9.67 -36.31
CA THR A 27 -35.83 -9.81 -34.97
C THR A 27 -36.68 -9.02 -33.96
N PRO A 28 -36.90 -9.55 -32.75
CA PRO A 28 -37.50 -8.79 -31.67
C PRO A 28 -36.72 -7.50 -31.36
N PRO A 29 -37.37 -6.52 -30.70
CA PRO A 29 -36.73 -5.27 -30.35
C PRO A 29 -35.48 -5.41 -29.48
N THR A 30 -34.60 -4.42 -29.62
CA THR A 30 -33.46 -4.26 -28.73
C THR A 30 -33.82 -3.33 -27.57
N LEU A 31 -33.59 -3.78 -26.35
CA LEU A 31 -33.78 -3.02 -25.11
C LEU A 31 -32.45 -2.51 -24.56
N VAL A 32 -32.49 -1.53 -23.65
CA VAL A 32 -31.29 -0.97 -23.00
C VAL A 32 -31.43 -1.09 -21.50
N ARG A 33 -30.43 -1.69 -20.85
CA ARG A 33 -30.38 -1.81 -19.38
C ARG A 33 -30.40 -0.42 -18.73
N GLY A 34 -31.27 -0.24 -17.74
CA GLY A 34 -31.42 0.98 -16.94
C GLY A 34 -32.19 2.12 -17.58
N VAL A 35 -32.80 1.89 -18.75
CA VAL A 35 -33.73 2.86 -19.37
C VAL A 35 -35.12 2.26 -19.35
N ALA A 36 -36.06 2.89 -18.63
CA ALA A 36 -37.44 2.44 -18.59
C ALA A 36 -38.05 2.44 -20.01
N ALA A 37 -38.73 1.34 -20.35
CA ALA A 37 -39.34 1.12 -21.67
C ALA A 37 -40.84 0.80 -21.54
N CYS A 38 -41.58 0.92 -22.64
CA CYS A 38 -42.94 0.39 -22.77
C CYS A 38 -42.99 -0.44 -24.05
N LEU A 39 -43.18 -1.74 -23.92
CA LEU A 39 -43.32 -2.65 -25.03
C LEU A 39 -44.75 -2.51 -25.57
N LYS A 40 -44.87 -2.08 -26.83
CA LYS A 40 -46.16 -1.94 -27.53
C LYS A 40 -46.29 -3.10 -28.51
N MET A 41 -46.84 -4.20 -28.01
CA MET A 41 -46.96 -5.45 -28.76
C MET A 41 -48.27 -5.48 -29.53
N ARG A 42 -48.21 -5.45 -30.86
CA ARG A 42 -49.39 -5.47 -31.73
C ARG A 42 -49.60 -6.88 -32.30
N LEU A 43 -50.81 -7.41 -32.16
CA LEU A 43 -51.07 -8.83 -32.38
C LEU A 43 -51.81 -9.10 -33.69
N PHE A 44 -51.27 -10.01 -34.50
CA PHE A 44 -51.98 -10.66 -35.61
C PHE A 44 -52.70 -11.91 -35.12
N ALA A 45 -53.89 -12.17 -35.65
CA ALA A 45 -54.70 -13.35 -35.32
C ALA A 45 -54.10 -14.65 -35.87
N LYS A 46 -53.31 -14.57 -36.95
CA LYS A 46 -52.77 -15.70 -37.71
C LYS A 46 -51.29 -15.48 -38.03
N ASN A 47 -50.61 -16.56 -38.41
CA ASN A 47 -49.20 -16.52 -38.82
C ASN A 47 -48.98 -15.82 -40.17
N ASP A 48 -50.05 -15.68 -40.95
CA ASP A 48 -50.14 -14.95 -42.20
C ASP A 48 -51.39 -14.06 -42.24
N GLY A 49 -51.36 -13.03 -43.10
CA GLY A 49 -52.43 -12.06 -43.22
C GLY A 49 -52.41 -10.94 -42.17
N THR A 50 -53.12 -9.86 -42.44
CA THR A 50 -53.07 -8.62 -41.64
C THR A 50 -54.19 -8.51 -40.61
N GLU A 51 -54.99 -9.57 -40.45
CA GLU A 51 -56.09 -9.60 -39.48
C GLU A 51 -55.56 -9.45 -38.05
N ALA A 52 -56.02 -8.43 -37.33
CA ALA A 52 -55.68 -8.23 -35.93
C ALA A 52 -56.35 -9.28 -35.03
N CYS A 53 -55.68 -9.66 -33.95
CA CYS A 53 -56.27 -10.52 -32.92
C CYS A 53 -57.52 -9.83 -32.33
N PRO A 54 -58.68 -10.49 -32.25
CA PRO A 54 -59.91 -9.82 -31.79
C PRO A 54 -59.82 -9.45 -30.31
N LEU A 55 -60.21 -8.22 -29.95
CA LEU A 55 -60.22 -7.76 -28.54
C LEU A 55 -61.06 -8.66 -27.62
N SER A 56 -62.10 -9.29 -28.16
CA SER A 56 -62.95 -10.22 -27.41
C SER A 56 -62.20 -11.47 -26.92
N ALA A 57 -61.07 -11.83 -27.55
CA ALA A 57 -60.21 -12.91 -27.06
C ALA A 57 -59.64 -12.63 -25.66
N PHE A 58 -59.57 -11.35 -25.27
CA PHE A 58 -59.00 -10.91 -23.99
C PHE A 58 -60.07 -10.51 -22.97
N ALA A 59 -61.36 -10.63 -23.29
CA ALA A 59 -62.46 -10.10 -22.47
C ALA A 59 -62.57 -10.77 -21.08
N ASN A 60 -62.11 -12.01 -20.95
CA ASN A 60 -62.15 -12.77 -19.69
C ASN A 60 -60.89 -12.59 -18.83
N ILE A 61 -59.90 -11.81 -19.30
CA ILE A 61 -58.65 -11.58 -18.59
C ILE A 61 -58.79 -10.35 -17.71
N VAL A 62 -58.61 -10.52 -16.41
CA VAL A 62 -58.75 -9.45 -15.40
C VAL A 62 -57.41 -8.90 -14.92
N SER A 63 -56.33 -9.66 -15.09
CA SER A 63 -54.98 -9.23 -14.74
C SER A 63 -53.95 -9.89 -15.65
N TRP A 64 -52.81 -9.21 -15.79
CA TRP A 64 -51.71 -9.63 -16.65
C TRP A 64 -50.43 -9.80 -15.86
N GLN A 65 -49.55 -10.65 -16.35
CA GLN A 65 -48.17 -10.76 -15.90
C GLN A 65 -47.24 -10.77 -17.10
N TRP A 66 -46.16 -10.01 -17.03
CA TRP A 66 -45.06 -10.09 -17.97
C TRP A 66 -43.76 -10.39 -17.25
N ALA A 67 -43.06 -11.45 -17.66
CA ALA A 67 -41.74 -11.81 -17.15
C ALA A 67 -40.78 -12.07 -18.31
N MET A 68 -39.48 -11.83 -18.10
CA MET A 68 -38.46 -12.14 -19.09
C MET A 68 -37.28 -12.87 -18.45
N ASP A 69 -36.87 -13.96 -19.09
CA ASP A 69 -35.74 -14.79 -18.68
C ASP A 69 -35.05 -15.45 -19.89
N ASN A 70 -33.88 -16.03 -19.66
CA ASN A 70 -33.09 -16.73 -20.67
C ASN A 70 -32.87 -18.22 -20.34
N ASP A 71 -33.17 -18.66 -19.12
CA ASP A 71 -32.84 -20.02 -18.63
C ASP A 71 -34.08 -20.91 -18.40
N PHE A 72 -35.28 -20.34 -18.43
CA PHE A 72 -36.57 -21.02 -18.21
C PHE A 72 -36.61 -21.83 -16.89
N ASN A 73 -35.80 -21.44 -15.91
CA ASN A 73 -35.70 -22.16 -14.65
C ASN A 73 -36.53 -21.46 -13.58
N GLU A 74 -37.66 -22.08 -13.20
CA GLU A 74 -38.56 -21.57 -12.15
C GLU A 74 -37.90 -21.44 -10.76
N ALA A 75 -36.74 -22.08 -10.54
CA ALA A 75 -35.98 -21.96 -9.30
C ALA A 75 -35.10 -20.70 -9.23
N THR A 76 -34.97 -19.95 -10.33
CA THR A 76 -34.17 -18.71 -10.41
C THR A 76 -35.04 -17.49 -10.64
N THR A 77 -34.59 -16.35 -10.14
CA THR A 77 -35.30 -15.08 -10.33
C THR A 77 -35.23 -14.64 -11.80
N TYR A 78 -36.36 -14.11 -12.30
CA TYR A 78 -36.46 -13.50 -13.62
C TYR A 78 -35.46 -12.37 -13.82
N LYS A 79 -34.97 -12.20 -15.04
CA LYS A 79 -34.05 -11.11 -15.36
C LYS A 79 -34.78 -9.78 -15.42
N LEU A 80 -36.00 -9.75 -15.93
CA LEU A 80 -36.87 -8.57 -15.93
C LEU A 80 -38.32 -8.97 -15.68
N VAL A 81 -39.09 -8.06 -15.08
CA VAL A 81 -40.54 -8.19 -14.88
C VAL A 81 -41.21 -6.90 -15.32
N GLY A 82 -42.37 -7.00 -15.94
CA GLY A 82 -43.20 -5.85 -16.30
C GLY A 82 -43.92 -5.25 -15.09
N ASP A 83 -44.38 -4.02 -15.26
CA ASP A 83 -45.34 -3.42 -14.35
C ASP A 83 -46.72 -4.03 -14.63
N ASN A 84 -46.97 -5.19 -14.04
CA ASN A 84 -48.15 -6.02 -14.26
C ASN A 84 -49.47 -5.24 -14.12
N GLY A 85 -49.55 -4.34 -13.15
CA GLY A 85 -50.75 -3.51 -12.92
C GLY A 85 -50.96 -2.42 -13.97
N GLY A 86 -49.91 -2.07 -14.73
CA GLY A 86 -49.97 -1.10 -15.82
C GLY A 86 -50.15 -1.71 -17.21
N ILE A 87 -50.30 -3.04 -17.33
CA ILE A 87 -50.50 -3.69 -18.62
C ILE A 87 -51.92 -3.44 -19.12
N THR A 88 -52.04 -2.90 -20.34
CA THR A 88 -53.35 -2.57 -20.93
C THR A 88 -53.49 -3.15 -22.33
N VAL A 89 -54.71 -3.52 -22.70
CA VAL A 89 -55.06 -3.96 -24.06
C VAL A 89 -56.00 -2.94 -24.70
N SER A 90 -55.69 -2.50 -25.91
CA SER A 90 -56.49 -1.50 -26.64
C SER A 90 -56.42 -1.71 -28.15
N ALA A 91 -57.45 -1.27 -28.88
CA ALA A 91 -57.34 -1.11 -30.32
C ALA A 91 -56.55 0.15 -30.65
N VAL A 92 -55.61 0.05 -31.57
CA VAL A 92 -54.79 1.16 -32.06
C VAL A 92 -54.80 1.12 -33.58
N THR A 93 -55.18 2.23 -34.20
CA THR A 93 -55.13 2.40 -35.66
C THR A 93 -53.85 3.13 -36.04
N GLU A 94 -53.14 2.58 -37.02
CA GLU A 94 -51.97 3.23 -37.61
C GLU A 94 -52.15 3.34 -39.12
N THR A 95 -51.70 4.46 -39.67
CA THR A 95 -51.62 4.66 -41.12
C THR A 95 -50.21 4.33 -41.58
N ALA A 96 -50.06 3.26 -42.37
CA ALA A 96 -48.82 2.90 -43.03
C ALA A 96 -49.06 2.87 -44.55
N ASP A 97 -48.17 3.49 -45.32
CA ASP A 97 -48.28 3.57 -46.79
C ASP A 97 -49.63 4.09 -47.34
N GLY A 98 -50.36 4.88 -46.55
CA GLY A 98 -51.67 5.43 -46.90
C GLY A 98 -52.87 4.53 -46.60
N GLU A 99 -52.65 3.36 -45.99
CA GLU A 99 -53.69 2.43 -45.56
C GLU A 99 -53.81 2.43 -44.03
N GLU A 100 -55.03 2.57 -43.52
CA GLU A 100 -55.29 2.49 -42.08
C GLU A 100 -55.47 1.03 -41.65
N THR A 101 -54.55 0.54 -40.83
CA THR A 101 -54.65 -0.79 -40.23
C THR A 101 -54.92 -0.64 -38.72
N THR A 102 -55.93 -1.34 -38.23
CA THR A 102 -56.25 -1.39 -36.80
C THR A 102 -55.69 -2.66 -36.19
N TYR A 103 -54.88 -2.50 -35.14
CA TYR A 103 -54.25 -3.58 -34.40
C TYR A 103 -54.82 -3.67 -32.99
N THR A 104 -54.79 -4.86 -32.41
CA THR A 104 -54.90 -5.01 -30.95
C THR A 104 -53.50 -4.87 -30.36
N GLU A 105 -53.31 -3.85 -29.53
CA GLU A 105 -52.05 -3.53 -28.88
C GLU A 105 -52.11 -3.91 -27.39
N ILE A 106 -51.15 -4.70 -26.95
CA ILE A 106 -50.84 -4.92 -25.54
C ILE A 106 -49.67 -4.00 -25.17
N SER A 107 -49.95 -3.06 -24.28
CA SER A 107 -48.96 -2.13 -23.74
C SER A 107 -48.41 -2.67 -22.44
N ILE A 108 -47.11 -2.93 -22.37
CA ILE A 108 -46.43 -3.50 -21.21
C ILE A 108 -45.38 -2.52 -20.72
N PRO A 109 -45.65 -1.75 -19.65
CA PRO A 109 -44.65 -0.85 -19.07
C PRO A 109 -43.55 -1.67 -18.38
N MET A 110 -42.30 -1.30 -18.63
CA MET A 110 -41.09 -1.90 -18.07
C MET A 110 -40.31 -0.81 -17.34
N SER A 111 -40.68 -0.52 -16.09
CA SER A 111 -40.05 0.52 -15.27
C SER A 111 -38.73 0.05 -14.63
N GLY A 112 -38.65 -1.22 -14.23
CA GLY A 112 -37.50 -1.83 -13.56
C GLY A 112 -36.46 -2.44 -14.50
N MET A 113 -35.84 -1.63 -15.36
CA MET A 113 -34.90 -2.12 -16.39
C MET A 113 -33.44 -2.31 -15.91
N ASN A 114 -33.15 -2.21 -14.61
CA ASN A 114 -31.81 -2.39 -14.03
C ASN A 114 -31.88 -3.28 -12.79
N THR A 115 -31.94 -4.59 -13.01
CA THR A 115 -31.94 -5.64 -11.97
C THR A 115 -30.54 -6.23 -11.81
N GLU A 116 -30.28 -6.88 -10.67
CA GLU A 116 -29.01 -7.56 -10.41
C GLU A 116 -28.83 -8.77 -11.34
N GLU A 117 -29.91 -9.50 -11.57
CA GLU A 117 -29.95 -10.69 -12.41
C GLU A 117 -29.66 -10.35 -13.88
N LEU A 118 -30.24 -9.26 -14.40
CA LEU A 118 -29.94 -8.79 -15.75
C LEU A 118 -28.49 -8.32 -15.88
N ALA A 119 -27.96 -7.65 -14.85
CA ALA A 119 -26.57 -7.21 -14.83
C ALA A 119 -25.60 -8.39 -14.81
N ALA A 120 -25.89 -9.42 -14.00
CA ALA A 120 -25.12 -10.65 -13.93
C ALA A 120 -25.14 -11.43 -15.26
N TRP A 121 -26.31 -11.54 -15.89
CA TRP A 121 -26.45 -12.23 -17.18
C TRP A 121 -25.72 -11.52 -18.33
N LEU A 122 -25.76 -10.18 -18.38
CA LEU A 122 -25.05 -9.36 -19.37
C LEU A 122 -23.53 -9.34 -19.14
N GLY A 123 -23.08 -9.38 -17.88
CA GLY A 123 -21.67 -9.29 -17.53
C GLY A 123 -20.99 -8.03 -18.12
N THR A 124 -19.86 -8.23 -18.79
CA THR A 124 -19.09 -7.17 -19.47
C THR A 124 -19.40 -7.06 -20.96
N GLU A 125 -20.34 -7.84 -21.48
CA GLU A 125 -20.67 -7.81 -22.90
C GLU A 125 -21.38 -6.50 -23.27
N LYS A 126 -21.15 -6.00 -24.49
CA LYS A 126 -21.81 -4.79 -25.01
C LYS A 126 -23.34 -4.97 -25.15
N SER A 127 -23.75 -6.19 -25.43
CA SER A 127 -25.15 -6.60 -25.65
C SER A 127 -25.23 -8.11 -25.68
N LYS A 128 -26.37 -8.67 -25.26
CA LYS A 128 -26.64 -10.11 -25.31
C LYS A 128 -28.05 -10.38 -25.82
N SER A 129 -28.18 -11.42 -26.64
CA SER A 129 -29.45 -11.91 -27.18
C SER A 129 -29.85 -13.21 -26.48
N GLY A 130 -31.08 -13.67 -26.71
CA GLY A 130 -31.61 -14.89 -26.08
C GLY A 130 -32.45 -14.66 -24.84
N LEU A 131 -32.87 -13.42 -24.57
CA LEU A 131 -33.88 -13.15 -23.56
C LEU A 131 -35.26 -13.45 -24.15
N ALA A 132 -36.05 -14.30 -23.51
CA ALA A 132 -37.43 -14.59 -23.85
C ALA A 132 -38.37 -13.80 -22.92
N GLY A 133 -39.51 -13.35 -23.44
CA GLY A 133 -40.57 -12.70 -22.67
C GLY A 133 -41.85 -13.52 -22.73
N GLU A 134 -42.53 -13.63 -21.60
CA GLU A 134 -43.78 -14.36 -21.46
C GLU A 134 -44.87 -13.44 -20.92
N LEU A 135 -45.98 -13.38 -21.66
CA LEU A 135 -47.21 -12.71 -21.26
C LEU A 135 -48.23 -13.75 -20.81
N VAL A 136 -48.73 -13.61 -19.58
CA VAL A 136 -49.77 -14.47 -19.03
C VAL A 136 -50.99 -13.64 -18.67
N GLY A 137 -52.17 -14.09 -19.09
CA GLY A 137 -53.46 -13.51 -18.75
C GLY A 137 -54.23 -14.40 -17.78
N PHE A 138 -54.71 -13.83 -16.69
CA PHE A 138 -55.47 -14.53 -15.66
C PHE A 138 -56.95 -14.17 -15.70
N ASP A 139 -57.81 -15.16 -15.48
CA ASP A 139 -59.24 -14.94 -15.28
C ASP A 139 -59.57 -14.48 -13.85
N ALA A 140 -60.86 -14.19 -13.58
CA ALA A 140 -61.34 -13.75 -12.27
C ALA A 140 -61.12 -14.78 -11.14
N ASN A 141 -60.83 -16.04 -11.47
CA ASN A 141 -60.54 -17.10 -10.51
C ASN A 141 -59.02 -17.30 -10.31
N GLY A 142 -58.19 -16.53 -10.99
CA GLY A 142 -56.73 -16.68 -10.98
C GLY A 142 -56.20 -17.81 -11.86
N SER A 143 -57.03 -18.38 -12.75
CA SER A 143 -56.59 -19.38 -13.71
C SER A 143 -55.88 -18.72 -14.89
N GLN A 144 -54.77 -19.30 -15.35
CA GLN A 144 -54.07 -18.86 -16.55
C GLN A 144 -54.88 -19.28 -17.78
N ILE A 145 -55.42 -18.31 -18.51
CA ILE A 145 -56.30 -18.56 -19.67
C ILE A 145 -55.70 -18.04 -20.98
N PHE A 146 -54.57 -17.35 -20.92
CA PHE A 146 -53.83 -16.88 -22.07
C PHE A 146 -52.33 -16.91 -21.77
N ILE A 147 -51.53 -17.39 -22.73
CA ILE A 147 -50.08 -17.37 -22.65
C ILE A 147 -49.50 -17.06 -24.03
N LEU A 148 -48.53 -16.15 -24.08
CA LEU A 148 -47.77 -15.83 -25.28
C LEU A 148 -46.31 -15.61 -24.91
N GLN A 149 -45.43 -16.43 -25.48
CA GLN A 149 -43.99 -16.32 -25.36
C GLN A 149 -43.42 -15.67 -26.62
N VAL A 150 -42.45 -14.77 -26.46
CA VAL A 150 -41.70 -14.16 -27.56
C VAL A 150 -40.23 -14.30 -27.23
N GLU A 151 -39.47 -14.96 -28.10
CA GLU A 151 -38.07 -15.30 -27.84
C GLU A 151 -37.10 -14.34 -28.50
N ASN A 152 -35.85 -14.35 -27.99
CA ASN A 152 -34.68 -13.75 -28.61
C ASN A 152 -34.64 -12.21 -28.64
N PHE A 153 -35.18 -11.56 -27.61
CA PHE A 153 -34.91 -10.15 -27.34
C PHE A 153 -33.41 -9.93 -27.10
N THR A 154 -32.93 -8.78 -27.56
CA THR A 154 -31.55 -8.33 -27.33
C THR A 154 -31.53 -7.21 -26.30
N VAL A 155 -30.64 -7.29 -25.31
CA VAL A 155 -30.45 -6.21 -24.33
C VAL A 155 -29.05 -5.63 -24.48
N ARG A 156 -28.94 -4.31 -24.56
CA ARG A 156 -27.67 -3.58 -24.56
C ARG A 156 -27.28 -3.17 -23.15
N ASN A 157 -25.99 -3.32 -22.87
CA ASN A 157 -25.42 -2.94 -21.59
C ASN A 157 -25.19 -1.43 -21.52
N ARG A 158 -25.05 -0.91 -20.29
CA ARG A 158 -24.89 0.52 -20.02
C ARG A 158 -23.42 0.91 -20.20
N ILE A 159 -23.16 1.95 -20.99
CA ILE A 159 -21.79 2.50 -21.15
C ILE A 159 -21.39 3.33 -19.92
N THR A 160 -22.36 3.97 -19.27
CA THR A 160 -22.12 4.83 -18.12
C THR A 160 -21.73 4.00 -16.89
N SER A 161 -20.45 4.11 -16.54
CA SER A 161 -19.78 3.47 -15.40
C SER A 161 -19.99 4.25 -14.09
N ILE A 162 -19.64 3.64 -12.97
CA ILE A 162 -19.68 4.21 -11.61
C ILE A 162 -18.43 5.07 -11.34
N GLY A 163 -17.35 4.91 -12.13
CA GLY A 163 -16.07 5.61 -11.94
C GLY A 163 -15.72 6.56 -13.08
N ASN A 164 -14.97 7.62 -12.75
CA ASN A 164 -14.29 8.45 -13.74
C ASN A 164 -13.09 7.67 -14.34
N PRO A 165 -12.68 7.96 -15.59
CA PRO A 165 -11.43 7.41 -16.13
C PRO A 165 -10.25 7.74 -15.21
N THR A 166 -9.37 6.76 -14.96
CA THR A 166 -8.12 7.01 -14.23
C THR A 166 -7.19 7.85 -15.10
N PRO A 167 -6.77 9.05 -14.65
CA PRO A 167 -5.73 9.81 -15.34
C PRO A 167 -4.42 9.02 -15.36
N ILE A 168 -3.74 8.99 -16.50
CA ILE A 168 -2.37 8.51 -16.60
C ILE A 168 -1.48 9.76 -16.55
N ASP A 169 -0.59 9.83 -15.56
CA ASP A 169 0.38 10.93 -15.46
C ASP A 169 1.40 10.83 -16.61
N PRO A 170 1.80 11.96 -17.23
CA PRO A 170 2.88 11.97 -18.22
C PRO A 170 4.20 11.47 -17.62
N ASP A 171 5.00 10.73 -18.39
CA ASP A 171 6.37 10.36 -18.01
C ASP A 171 7.25 11.62 -17.90
N TYR A 172 7.34 12.19 -16.70
CA TYR A 172 8.32 13.21 -16.38
C TYR A 172 9.67 12.57 -16.06
N LEU A 173 10.76 13.31 -16.32
CA LEU A 173 12.07 12.95 -15.80
C LEU A 173 11.98 12.80 -14.28
N THR A 174 12.41 11.65 -13.76
CA THR A 174 12.45 11.39 -12.33
C THR A 174 13.38 12.37 -11.63
N ALA A 175 13.15 12.64 -10.33
CA ALA A 175 14.05 13.46 -9.53
C ALA A 175 15.51 12.96 -9.60
N THR A 176 15.71 11.65 -9.74
CA THR A 176 17.04 11.05 -9.92
C THR A 176 17.66 11.43 -11.26
N GLN A 177 16.89 11.38 -12.35
CA GLN A 177 17.37 11.81 -13.67
C GLN A 177 17.69 13.31 -13.70
N VAL A 178 16.86 14.15 -13.10
CA VAL A 178 17.13 15.60 -12.99
C VAL A 178 18.38 15.86 -12.16
N ARG A 179 18.54 15.18 -11.01
CA ARG A 179 19.75 15.31 -10.18
C ARG A 179 21.00 14.81 -10.89
N ALA A 180 20.90 13.72 -11.65
CA ALA A 180 22.02 13.22 -12.45
C ALA A 180 22.44 14.23 -13.52
N LEU A 181 21.48 14.90 -14.16
CA LEU A 181 21.74 15.94 -15.14
C LEU A 181 22.43 17.16 -14.50
N LEU A 182 21.96 17.61 -13.32
CA LEU A 182 22.63 18.68 -12.57
C LEU A 182 24.03 18.28 -12.05
N ALA A 183 24.19 17.03 -11.62
CA ALA A 183 25.45 16.50 -11.08
C ALA A 183 26.53 16.27 -12.16
N ALA A 184 26.13 16.07 -13.43
CA ALA A 184 27.06 16.05 -14.57
C ALA A 184 27.84 17.36 -14.70
N GLY A 185 27.34 18.44 -14.08
CA GLY A 185 27.98 19.73 -14.01
C GLY A 185 27.64 20.59 -15.22
N MET A 186 28.10 21.83 -15.14
CA MET A 186 27.88 22.84 -16.18
C MET A 186 29.23 23.31 -16.71
N GLU A 187 29.23 23.80 -17.93
CA GLU A 187 30.31 24.57 -18.51
C GLU A 187 29.82 25.99 -18.79
N CYS A 188 30.74 26.96 -18.69
CA CYS A 188 30.45 28.37 -18.85
C CYS A 188 31.45 29.03 -19.79
N GLU A 189 31.01 30.07 -20.47
CA GLU A 189 31.85 31.01 -21.19
C GLU A 189 31.48 32.43 -20.80
N PHE A 190 32.40 33.35 -21.06
CA PHE A 190 32.33 34.75 -20.71
C PHE A 190 32.38 35.61 -21.97
N SER A 191 31.82 36.81 -21.85
CA SER A 191 31.83 37.79 -22.94
C SER A 191 31.79 39.22 -22.40
N LEU A 192 32.48 40.13 -23.08
CA LEU A 192 32.36 41.58 -22.87
C LEU A 192 31.02 42.13 -23.40
N ASP A 193 30.53 41.64 -24.53
CA ASP A 193 29.42 42.23 -25.29
C ASP A 193 28.17 41.34 -25.40
N GLY A 194 28.25 40.10 -24.89
CA GLY A 194 27.17 39.11 -24.94
C GLY A 194 27.07 38.38 -26.29
N THR A 195 28.04 38.53 -27.17
CA THR A 195 28.06 37.93 -28.51
C THR A 195 29.37 37.21 -28.83
N ALA A 196 30.51 37.76 -28.41
CA ALA A 196 31.82 37.14 -28.56
C ALA A 196 32.19 36.37 -27.29
N TRP A 197 32.09 35.03 -27.34
CA TRP A 197 32.25 34.15 -26.17
C TRP A 197 33.63 33.49 -26.11
N HIS A 198 34.18 33.36 -24.90
CA HIS A 198 35.42 32.64 -24.63
C HIS A 198 35.46 32.00 -23.23
N VAL A 199 36.34 31.02 -23.05
CA VAL A 199 36.39 30.21 -21.81
C VAL A 199 37.10 30.91 -20.65
N PRO A 200 38.29 31.54 -20.81
CA PRO A 200 38.96 32.20 -19.69
C PRO A 200 38.22 33.49 -19.31
N GLN A 201 37.96 33.69 -18.01
CA GLN A 201 37.40 34.95 -17.53
C GLN A 201 38.47 36.04 -17.48
N THR A 202 38.09 37.24 -17.88
CA THR A 202 38.89 38.47 -17.85
C THR A 202 38.19 39.54 -17.02
N ASP A 203 38.91 40.61 -16.70
CA ASP A 203 38.38 41.77 -16.00
C ASP A 203 37.44 42.63 -16.86
N LEU A 204 37.45 42.41 -18.19
CA LEU A 204 36.59 43.09 -19.14
C LEU A 204 35.23 42.42 -19.30
N ASP A 205 35.06 41.16 -18.90
CA ASP A 205 33.82 40.43 -19.13
C ASP A 205 32.63 41.00 -18.37
N ARG A 206 31.49 41.09 -19.07
CA ARG A 206 30.24 41.65 -18.55
C ARG A 206 29.10 40.66 -18.60
N PHE A 207 29.27 39.52 -19.27
CA PHE A 207 28.26 38.50 -19.45
C PHE A 207 28.84 37.10 -19.22
N ILE A 208 27.99 36.21 -18.72
CA ILE A 208 28.24 34.77 -18.59
C ILE A 208 27.04 34.02 -19.15
N HIS A 209 27.28 32.87 -19.78
CA HIS A 209 26.23 31.90 -20.10
C HIS A 209 26.70 30.49 -19.76
N PHE A 210 25.76 29.55 -19.63
CA PHE A 210 26.06 28.18 -19.23
C PHE A 210 25.27 27.14 -20.00
N ARG A 211 25.81 25.92 -20.09
CA ARG A 211 25.09 24.73 -20.54
C ARG A 211 25.52 23.50 -19.75
N LEU A 212 24.75 22.43 -19.87
CA LEU A 212 25.06 21.15 -19.23
C LEU A 212 26.29 20.51 -19.88
N ARG A 213 27.17 19.96 -19.04
CA ARG A 213 28.41 19.34 -19.49
C ARG A 213 28.12 18.00 -20.16
N GLY A 214 28.81 17.73 -21.28
CA GLY A 214 28.75 16.44 -21.98
C GLY A 214 27.79 16.38 -23.18
N ASP A 215 27.05 17.46 -23.45
CA ASP A 215 26.31 17.63 -24.70
C ASP A 215 26.98 18.70 -25.58
N VAL A 216 27.76 18.24 -26.57
CA VAL A 216 28.46 19.13 -27.51
C VAL A 216 27.48 20.00 -28.32
N ASN A 217 26.26 19.53 -28.50
CA ASN A 217 25.17 20.22 -29.19
C ASN A 217 24.20 20.90 -28.21
N GLY A 218 24.54 20.91 -26.92
CA GLY A 218 23.73 21.51 -25.87
C GLY A 218 23.54 23.01 -26.13
N ILE A 219 22.29 23.46 -26.01
CA ILE A 219 21.92 24.87 -26.17
C ILE A 219 22.44 25.65 -24.95
N TRP A 220 23.12 26.77 -25.21
CA TRP A 220 23.54 27.71 -24.18
C TRP A 220 22.36 28.46 -23.58
N SER A 221 22.43 28.76 -22.29
CA SER A 221 21.48 29.70 -21.67
C SER A 221 21.54 31.06 -22.35
N ASP A 222 20.52 31.88 -22.11
CA ASP A 222 20.61 33.31 -22.41
C ASP A 222 21.79 33.95 -21.67
N ALA A 223 22.30 35.06 -22.20
CA ALA A 223 23.39 35.81 -21.59
C ALA A 223 22.95 36.45 -20.26
N ILE A 224 23.73 36.20 -19.22
CA ILE A 224 23.48 36.71 -17.86
C ILE A 224 24.51 37.80 -17.55
N GLY A 225 24.05 39.00 -17.18
CA GLY A 225 24.93 40.12 -16.85
C GLY A 225 25.69 39.91 -15.54
N LEU A 226 27.00 40.12 -15.55
CA LEU A 226 27.87 40.10 -14.38
C LEU A 226 27.81 41.46 -13.66
N VAL A 227 27.61 41.42 -12.34
CA VAL A 227 27.69 42.61 -11.48
C VAL A 227 29.15 42.82 -11.08
N VAL A 228 29.83 43.79 -11.68
CA VAL A 228 31.21 44.13 -11.32
C VAL A 228 31.19 45.15 -10.18
N GLY A 229 31.74 44.77 -9.03
CA GLY A 229 31.96 45.69 -7.90
C GLY A 229 33.10 46.68 -8.21
N PRO A 230 33.10 47.89 -7.61
CA PRO A 230 34.22 48.81 -7.75
C PRO A 230 35.52 48.16 -7.22
N LYS A 231 36.61 48.30 -7.97
CA LYS A 231 37.95 47.89 -7.50
C LYS A 231 38.30 48.69 -6.24
N GLY A 232 38.74 48.00 -5.19
CA GLY A 232 39.18 48.66 -3.96
C GLY A 232 40.40 49.55 -4.16
N ASP A 233 40.54 50.57 -3.32
CA ASP A 233 41.70 51.45 -3.33
C ASP A 233 42.99 50.68 -2.97
N PRO A 234 44.17 51.09 -3.50
CA PRO A 234 45.45 50.52 -3.10
C PRO A 234 45.68 50.67 -1.58
N GLY A 235 46.35 49.70 -0.96
CA GLY A 235 46.76 49.81 0.44
C GLY A 235 47.82 50.90 0.67
N ALA A 236 47.84 51.49 1.87
CA ALA A 236 48.86 52.47 2.26
C ALA A 236 50.14 51.78 2.76
N ASP A 237 51.31 52.39 2.50
CA ASP A 237 52.61 51.89 2.93
C ASP A 237 52.81 52.05 4.46
N SER A 238 53.60 51.14 5.06
CA SER A 238 54.00 51.20 6.47
C SER A 238 55.47 50.80 6.63
N PHE A 239 56.30 51.73 7.13
CA PHE A 239 57.73 51.55 7.35
C PHE A 239 57.98 51.16 8.81
N CYS A 240 58.68 50.05 9.06
CA CYS A 240 59.06 49.61 10.41
C CYS A 240 60.51 50.01 10.71
N HIS A 241 60.71 50.72 11.83
CA HIS A 241 62.01 51.11 12.32
C HIS A 241 62.28 50.49 13.70
N VAL A 242 63.50 49.97 13.90
CA VAL A 242 63.92 49.29 15.13
C VAL A 242 65.15 49.97 15.69
N ALA A 243 65.16 50.21 17.00
CA ALA A 243 66.31 50.75 17.72
C ALA A 243 66.60 49.96 18.99
N TYR A 244 67.81 50.15 19.52
CA TYR A 244 68.38 49.44 20.67
C TYR A 244 68.92 50.42 21.71
N ALA A 245 68.81 50.05 22.98
CA ALA A 245 69.23 50.85 24.12
C ALA A 245 69.72 49.97 25.26
N SER A 246 70.52 50.55 26.16
CA SER A 246 71.05 49.90 27.35
C SER A 246 70.03 49.70 28.47
N ASP A 247 68.99 50.55 28.53
CA ASP A 247 67.94 50.49 29.55
C ASP A 247 66.55 50.81 28.99
N SER A 248 65.53 50.72 29.85
CA SER A 248 64.13 50.98 29.50
C SER A 248 63.80 52.46 29.24
N THR A 249 64.78 53.37 29.36
CA THR A 249 64.61 54.79 29.07
C THR A 249 65.13 55.19 27.69
N GLY A 250 65.76 54.25 26.97
CA GLY A 250 66.38 54.52 25.67
C GLY A 250 67.83 55.00 25.76
N ALA A 251 68.48 54.88 26.93
CA ALA A 251 69.86 55.33 27.09
C ALA A 251 70.84 54.54 26.21
N ASN A 252 71.89 55.20 25.71
CA ASN A 252 72.85 54.63 24.75
C ASN A 252 72.18 54.14 23.44
N PHE A 253 71.28 54.97 22.88
CA PHE A 253 70.56 54.69 21.64
C PHE A 253 71.48 54.24 20.50
N SER A 254 71.07 53.20 19.78
CA SER A 254 71.74 52.69 18.59
C SER A 254 70.73 52.04 17.64
N LEU A 255 70.95 52.17 16.33
CA LEU A 255 70.23 51.38 15.32
C LEU A 255 70.87 50.00 15.08
N THR A 256 72.05 49.77 15.67
CA THR A 256 72.79 48.51 15.59
C THR A 256 72.72 47.79 16.94
N PRO A 257 72.30 46.52 16.98
CA PRO A 257 72.23 45.77 18.23
C PRO A 257 73.61 45.49 18.80
N ALA A 258 73.73 45.46 20.12
CA ALA A 258 74.95 45.09 20.83
C ALA A 258 74.63 44.41 22.16
N ASN A 259 75.55 43.59 22.69
CA ASN A 259 75.29 42.79 23.89
C ASN A 259 74.98 43.64 25.16
N GLY A 260 75.52 44.86 25.22
CA GLY A 260 75.24 45.83 26.29
C GLY A 260 73.94 46.63 26.11
N LEU A 261 73.26 46.47 24.97
CA LEU A 261 71.99 47.14 24.67
C LEU A 261 70.87 46.12 24.86
N LYS A 262 70.40 45.97 26.11
CA LYS A 262 69.44 44.91 26.49
C LYS A 262 68.00 45.22 26.07
N PHE A 263 67.70 46.44 25.63
CA PHE A 263 66.35 46.92 25.31
C PHE A 263 66.20 47.27 23.82
N ARG A 264 65.02 47.00 23.27
CA ARG A 264 64.63 47.24 21.87
C ARG A 264 63.33 48.04 21.84
N ALA A 265 63.24 49.01 20.94
CA ALA A 265 62.00 49.70 20.61
C ALA A 265 61.69 49.58 19.12
N GLU A 266 60.40 49.62 18.78
CA GLU A 266 59.89 49.51 17.41
C GLU A 266 58.81 50.57 17.18
N ILE A 267 58.87 51.25 16.03
CA ILE A 267 57.86 52.21 15.57
C ILE A 267 57.47 51.91 14.13
N HIS A 268 56.19 52.13 13.79
CA HIS A 268 55.67 52.02 12.43
C HIS A 268 55.18 53.38 11.95
N THR A 269 55.58 53.80 10.75
CA THR A 269 55.20 55.11 10.19
C THR A 269 54.70 54.97 8.75
N ALA A 270 53.78 55.84 8.35
CA ALA A 270 53.31 55.92 6.97
C ALA A 270 54.29 56.65 6.03
N VAL A 271 55.30 57.32 6.59
CA VAL A 271 56.36 58.05 5.87
C VAL A 271 57.70 57.52 6.36
N GLU A 272 58.58 57.19 5.42
CA GLU A 272 59.93 56.70 5.72
C GLU A 272 60.72 57.75 6.52
N ILE A 273 61.39 57.32 7.58
CA ILE A 273 62.37 58.14 8.33
C ILE A 273 63.76 57.74 7.82
N PRO A 274 64.44 58.56 6.98
CA PRO A 274 65.71 58.16 6.35
C PRO A 274 66.87 58.03 7.33
N SER A 275 66.79 58.66 8.50
CA SER A 275 67.85 58.62 9.53
C SER A 275 67.23 58.69 10.93
N PRO A 276 66.70 57.58 11.45
CA PRO A 276 66.05 57.55 12.75
C PRO A 276 67.01 57.88 13.89
N SER A 277 66.53 58.64 14.85
CA SER A 277 67.27 59.14 16.01
C SER A 277 66.54 58.79 17.30
N ALA A 278 67.18 58.99 18.45
CA ALA A 278 66.56 58.73 19.75
C ALA A 278 65.25 59.51 19.96
N THR A 279 65.12 60.70 19.36
CA THR A 279 63.92 61.54 19.45
C THR A 279 62.72 60.90 18.77
N ASP A 280 62.93 60.18 17.65
CA ASP A 280 61.85 59.50 16.92
C ASP A 280 61.25 58.34 17.72
N PHE A 281 62.01 57.81 18.69
CA PHE A 281 61.60 56.76 19.61
C PHE A 281 61.19 57.28 21.00
N ALA A 282 60.99 58.59 21.16
CA ALA A 282 60.70 59.19 22.48
C ALA A 282 59.39 58.66 23.11
N GLU A 283 58.40 58.35 22.29
CA GLU A 283 57.12 57.74 22.73
C GLU A 283 57.12 56.22 22.62
N ALA A 284 58.21 55.62 22.12
CA ALA A 284 58.29 54.19 21.92
C ALA A 284 58.57 53.47 23.25
N VAL A 285 57.97 52.30 23.42
CA VAL A 285 58.20 51.46 24.60
C VAL A 285 59.45 50.63 24.38
N TRP A 286 60.42 50.82 25.27
CA TRP A 286 61.65 50.02 25.29
C TRP A 286 61.41 48.71 26.03
N VAL A 287 61.39 47.61 25.28
CA VAL A 287 61.18 46.27 25.81
C VAL A 287 62.53 45.57 25.95
N LYS A 288 62.78 44.98 27.12
CA LYS A 288 63.96 44.16 27.34
C LYS A 288 63.89 42.92 26.43
N TYR A 289 64.81 42.82 25.47
CA TYR A 289 64.84 41.70 24.51
C TYR A 289 66.01 40.74 24.76
N ILE A 290 67.01 41.18 25.53
CA ILE A 290 68.09 40.32 26.02
C ILE A 290 67.94 40.20 27.54
N GLY A 291 67.85 38.97 28.04
CA GLY A 291 67.77 38.68 29.47
C GLY A 291 68.99 39.15 30.25
N ASP A 292 68.86 39.24 31.57
CA ASP A 292 70.01 39.36 32.46
C ASP A 292 70.89 38.12 32.33
N ASP A 293 72.21 38.30 32.45
CA ASP A 293 73.15 37.19 32.29
C ASP A 293 72.84 36.11 33.36
N GLY A 294 72.44 34.92 32.89
CA GLY A 294 71.52 34.04 33.60
C GLY A 294 71.99 33.39 34.91
N ALA A 295 71.61 33.99 36.05
CA ALA A 295 71.46 33.26 37.30
C ALA A 295 70.03 32.68 37.37
N GLY A 296 69.89 31.35 37.22
CA GLY A 296 68.59 30.68 37.19
C GLY A 296 67.79 30.83 38.48
N VAL A 297 66.62 31.47 38.41
CA VAL A 297 65.62 31.63 39.49
C VAL A 297 64.26 31.12 39.02
N GLY A 298 64.21 29.86 38.60
CA GLY A 298 62.93 29.16 38.34
C GLY A 298 62.48 28.43 39.61
N ASP A 299 61.25 28.67 40.07
CA ASP A 299 60.62 28.14 41.31
C ASP A 299 60.20 26.65 41.22
N MET A 300 60.54 25.95 40.14
CA MET A 300 60.11 24.56 39.92
C MET A 300 61.27 23.60 40.17
N VAL A 301 61.46 23.19 41.43
CA VAL A 301 62.36 22.10 41.79
C VAL A 301 61.69 20.75 41.53
N LYS A 302 62.38 19.88 40.79
CA LYS A 302 61.89 18.53 40.41
C LYS A 302 61.32 17.73 41.58
N SER A 303 61.96 17.83 42.74
CA SER A 303 61.55 17.15 43.97
C SER A 303 60.17 17.51 44.50
N VAL A 304 59.52 18.56 43.97
CA VAL A 304 58.18 18.99 44.38
C VAL A 304 57.08 18.46 43.46
N TYR A 305 57.38 18.22 42.19
CA TYR A 305 56.37 17.84 41.19
C TYR A 305 56.55 16.45 40.59
N ASP A 306 57.74 15.85 40.74
CA ASP A 306 58.09 14.50 40.30
C ASP A 306 58.84 13.85 41.48
N THR A 307 58.07 13.48 42.52
CA THR A 307 58.63 13.08 43.82
C THR A 307 59.33 11.72 43.73
N ASN A 308 58.92 10.89 42.77
CA ASN A 308 59.43 9.53 42.57
C ASN A 308 60.50 9.43 41.45
N ASP A 309 60.82 10.55 40.78
CA ASP A 309 61.83 10.69 39.73
C ASP A 309 61.52 9.87 38.46
N ASP A 310 60.25 9.57 38.20
CA ASP A 310 59.83 8.72 37.08
C ASP A 310 59.63 9.48 35.76
N GLY A 311 59.78 10.82 35.80
CA GLY A 311 59.66 11.69 34.63
C GLY A 311 58.24 12.16 34.34
N LYS A 312 57.28 11.93 35.24
CA LYS A 312 55.92 12.46 35.18
C LYS A 312 55.66 13.41 36.35
N VAL A 313 54.70 14.31 36.14
CA VAL A 313 54.19 15.14 37.23
C VAL A 313 53.20 14.32 38.06
N ASP A 314 53.38 14.25 39.39
CA ASP A 314 52.59 13.41 40.30
C ASP A 314 51.06 13.65 40.15
N SER A 315 50.65 14.89 39.84
CA SER A 315 49.24 15.23 39.63
C SER A 315 48.62 14.69 38.33
N ALA A 316 49.43 14.17 37.39
CA ALA A 316 48.96 13.57 36.14
C ALA A 316 48.89 12.05 36.18
N GLU A 317 49.32 11.40 37.28
CA GLU A 317 49.31 9.93 37.40
C GLU A 317 47.89 9.34 37.30
N GLU A 318 46.88 10.01 37.85
CA GLU A 318 45.46 9.62 37.74
C GLU A 318 44.90 9.72 36.31
N ALA A 319 45.53 10.51 35.43
CA ALA A 319 45.10 10.65 34.03
C ALA A 319 45.73 9.61 33.10
N ASP A 320 46.74 8.86 33.57
CA ASP A 320 47.49 7.90 32.77
C ASP A 320 47.08 6.44 33.03
N HIS A 321 45.78 6.20 33.23
CA HIS A 321 45.17 4.87 33.11
C HIS A 321 44.93 4.49 31.64
N ALA A 322 45.93 4.71 30.79
CA ALA A 322 45.90 4.46 29.35
C ALA A 322 46.21 2.99 28.99
N THR A 323 45.48 2.04 29.59
CA THR A 323 45.46 0.66 29.07
C THR A 323 44.07 0.03 28.96
N ASN A 324 43.00 0.61 29.53
CA ASN A 324 41.62 0.14 29.31
C ASN A 324 40.58 1.28 29.34
N ALA A 325 40.65 2.22 28.40
CA ALA A 325 39.79 3.40 28.32
C ALA A 325 38.29 3.16 28.02
N ASP A 326 37.78 1.92 28.11
CA ASP A 326 36.37 1.58 27.91
C ASP A 326 35.69 0.94 29.14
N ALA A 327 36.36 0.87 30.30
CA ALA A 327 35.77 0.29 31.51
C ALA A 327 35.96 1.19 32.74
N VAL A 328 34.88 1.84 33.16
CA VAL A 328 34.79 2.45 34.50
C VAL A 328 34.51 1.33 35.52
N PRO A 329 35.38 1.10 36.53
CA PRO A 329 35.15 0.08 37.54
C PRO A 329 33.84 0.31 38.28
N TRP A 330 32.97 -0.71 38.38
CA TRP A 330 31.67 -0.61 39.03
C TRP A 330 31.79 -0.03 40.45
N THR A 331 32.86 -0.35 41.18
CA THR A 331 33.16 0.13 42.54
C THR A 331 33.22 1.65 42.67
N GLY A 332 33.53 2.40 41.60
CA GLY A 332 33.59 3.86 41.57
C GLY A 332 32.25 4.56 41.28
N VAL A 333 31.22 3.81 40.89
CA VAL A 333 29.89 4.36 40.57
C VAL A 333 29.06 4.48 41.87
N THR A 334 28.61 5.68 42.22
CA THR A 334 27.68 5.93 43.35
C THR A 334 26.23 5.97 42.85
N GLY A 335 25.26 5.56 43.69
CA GLY A 335 23.82 5.58 43.33
C GLY A 335 23.33 4.42 42.44
N LYS A 336 24.15 3.39 42.24
CA LYS A 336 23.83 2.25 41.35
C LYS A 336 22.87 1.21 41.98
N PRO A 337 21.93 0.61 41.23
CA PRO A 337 21.04 -0.45 41.74
C PRO A 337 21.82 -1.72 42.10
N SER A 338 21.54 -2.32 43.26
CA SER A 338 22.24 -3.53 43.74
C SER A 338 21.70 -4.86 43.17
N THR A 339 20.53 -4.84 42.52
CA THR A 339 19.89 -6.03 41.93
C THR A 339 19.02 -5.65 40.75
N TYR A 340 19.21 -6.32 39.61
CA TYR A 340 18.28 -6.33 38.48
C TYR A 340 17.58 -7.69 38.44
N ALA A 341 16.61 -7.93 39.32
CA ALA A 341 15.79 -9.13 39.20
C ALA A 341 14.75 -8.88 38.09
N PRO A 342 14.81 -9.58 36.93
CA PRO A 342 13.76 -9.43 35.93
C PRO A 342 12.45 -9.94 36.55
N THR A 343 11.45 -9.07 36.61
CA THR A 343 10.10 -9.46 37.01
C THR A 343 9.54 -10.39 35.94
N ALA A 344 9.00 -11.53 36.36
CA ALA A 344 8.27 -12.41 35.46
C ALA A 344 7.13 -11.62 34.80
N HIS A 345 7.10 -11.62 33.48
CA HIS A 345 6.01 -11.05 32.69
C HIS A 345 5.52 -12.09 31.69
N SER A 346 4.26 -11.95 31.30
CA SER A 346 3.60 -12.81 30.31
C SER A 346 3.38 -12.03 29.03
N HIS A 347 3.65 -12.66 27.89
CA HIS A 347 3.26 -12.17 26.58
C HIS A 347 1.86 -12.65 26.23
N VAL A 348 1.06 -11.79 25.60
CA VAL A 348 -0.21 -12.20 24.98
C VAL A 348 0.05 -12.64 23.53
N MET A 349 -0.89 -13.38 22.91
CA MET A 349 -0.76 -13.85 21.52
C MET A 349 -0.46 -12.72 20.52
N ALA A 350 -0.92 -11.49 20.78
CA ALA A 350 -0.65 -10.32 19.95
C ALA A 350 0.84 -9.92 19.93
N ASP A 351 1.61 -10.31 20.94
CA ASP A 351 3.04 -9.98 21.06
C ASP A 351 3.94 -10.98 20.32
N ILE A 352 3.36 -12.05 19.74
CA ILE A 352 4.10 -13.12 19.10
C ILE A 352 4.06 -12.93 17.58
N SER A 353 5.19 -12.52 16.99
CA SER A 353 5.31 -12.14 15.58
C SER A 353 5.34 -13.30 14.57
N ASN A 354 5.46 -14.55 15.03
CA ASN A 354 5.55 -15.72 14.16
C ASN A 354 4.68 -16.89 14.68
N PRO A 355 3.34 -16.81 14.54
CA PRO A 355 2.42 -17.85 15.00
C PRO A 355 2.53 -19.17 14.19
N VAL A 356 3.28 -19.16 13.09
CA VAL A 356 3.47 -20.30 12.19
C VAL A 356 4.61 -21.22 12.68
N ASN A 357 5.62 -20.67 13.38
CA ASN A 357 6.70 -21.48 13.94
C ASN A 357 6.33 -22.02 15.33
N GLN A 358 5.59 -23.13 15.35
CA GLN A 358 5.10 -23.77 16.57
C GLN A 358 6.04 -24.87 17.05
N LYS A 359 6.20 -24.97 18.37
CA LYS A 359 7.01 -26.03 18.99
C LYS A 359 6.33 -27.39 18.82
N VAL A 360 7.06 -28.35 18.25
CA VAL A 360 6.59 -29.72 18.02
C VAL A 360 7.14 -30.65 19.10
N TYR A 361 6.25 -31.39 19.76
CA TYR A 361 6.63 -32.54 20.59
C TYR A 361 6.57 -33.82 19.75
N SER A 362 7.72 -34.45 19.52
CA SER A 362 7.83 -35.71 18.76
C SER A 362 8.22 -36.87 19.67
N ALA A 363 7.42 -37.94 19.69
CA ALA A 363 7.71 -39.14 20.45
C ALA A 363 7.00 -40.37 19.86
N SER A 364 7.47 -41.57 20.18
CA SER A 364 6.78 -42.82 19.83
C SER A 364 5.64 -43.06 20.83
N ASN A 365 4.40 -43.20 20.34
CA ASN A 365 3.19 -43.43 21.13
C ASN A 365 3.05 -42.48 22.34
N PRO A 366 2.97 -41.15 22.12
CA PRO A 366 2.94 -40.17 23.20
C PRO A 366 1.71 -40.34 24.09
N LYS A 367 1.91 -40.21 25.41
CA LYS A 367 0.87 -40.34 26.45
C LYS A 367 0.65 -39.05 27.25
N THR A 368 1.41 -37.99 26.96
CA THR A 368 1.36 -36.72 27.69
C THR A 368 1.27 -35.55 26.72
N LEU A 369 0.41 -34.59 27.03
CA LEU A 369 0.28 -33.32 26.30
C LEU A 369 1.04 -32.21 27.03
N TYR A 370 1.60 -31.26 26.28
CA TYR A 370 2.33 -30.13 26.82
C TYR A 370 1.70 -28.81 26.37
N LEU A 371 1.52 -27.87 27.30
CA LEU A 371 0.99 -26.54 26.97
C LEU A 371 1.96 -25.73 26.09
N ASP A 372 3.26 -25.96 26.22
CA ASP A 372 4.29 -25.26 25.43
C ASP A 372 4.53 -25.85 24.03
N SER A 373 3.87 -26.97 23.69
CA SER A 373 4.09 -27.71 22.44
C SER A 373 2.74 -28.04 21.79
N PRO A 374 2.13 -27.11 21.04
CA PRO A 374 0.77 -27.27 20.50
C PRO A 374 0.66 -28.36 19.42
N ILE A 375 1.78 -28.76 18.81
CA ILE A 375 1.82 -29.84 17.82
C ILE A 375 2.43 -31.09 18.46
N VAL A 376 1.69 -32.19 18.43
CA VAL A 376 2.12 -33.51 18.88
C VAL A 376 2.31 -34.41 17.67
N ARG A 377 3.51 -34.97 17.50
CA ARG A 377 3.84 -35.87 16.40
C ARG A 377 4.18 -37.25 16.94
N ASN A 378 3.30 -38.21 16.72
CA ASN A 378 3.57 -39.61 16.99
C ASN A 378 4.48 -40.18 15.88
N THR A 379 5.66 -40.64 16.27
CA THR A 379 6.64 -41.22 15.35
C THR A 379 6.40 -42.70 15.06
N ALA A 380 5.47 -43.35 15.76
CA ALA A 380 5.05 -44.72 15.47
C ALA A 380 4.02 -44.74 14.32
N SER A 381 4.11 -45.76 13.45
CA SER A 381 3.13 -45.97 12.37
C SER A 381 1.86 -46.60 12.91
N ASN A 382 0.69 -46.04 12.56
CA ASN A 382 -0.61 -46.66 12.80
C ASN A 382 -0.96 -47.60 11.64
N SER A 383 -1.11 -48.88 11.93
CA SER A 383 -1.51 -49.91 10.96
C SER A 383 -2.88 -50.53 11.24
N SER A 384 -3.61 -50.04 12.26
CA SER A 384 -4.84 -50.68 12.77
C SER A 384 -6.12 -50.21 12.08
N GLY A 385 -6.03 -49.13 11.30
CA GLY A 385 -7.18 -48.45 10.72
C GLY A 385 -7.97 -47.58 11.72
N THR A 386 -7.70 -47.66 13.02
CA THR A 386 -8.25 -46.74 14.02
C THR A 386 -7.12 -45.98 14.70
N ILE A 387 -7.21 -44.64 14.76
CA ILE A 387 -6.26 -43.84 15.54
C ILE A 387 -6.75 -43.79 16.99
N GLU A 388 -6.00 -44.40 17.91
CA GLU A 388 -6.31 -44.37 19.33
C GLU A 388 -5.54 -43.23 20.02
N LEU A 389 -6.26 -42.29 20.61
CA LEU A 389 -5.72 -41.15 21.34
C LEU A 389 -5.91 -41.39 22.84
N GLU A 390 -4.87 -41.89 23.48
CA GLU A 390 -4.87 -42.28 24.90
C GLU A 390 -3.88 -41.39 25.67
N PHE A 391 -4.25 -40.14 25.93
CA PHE A 391 -3.44 -39.23 26.73
C PHE A 391 -3.79 -39.36 28.21
N THR A 392 -2.78 -39.54 29.04
CA THR A 392 -2.91 -39.82 30.48
C THR A 392 -2.51 -38.64 31.37
N ALA A 393 -1.87 -37.61 30.81
CA ALA A 393 -1.42 -36.43 31.55
C ALA A 393 -1.33 -35.18 30.66
N ILE A 394 -1.45 -34.01 31.31
CA ILE A 394 -1.15 -32.69 30.73
C ILE A 394 -0.10 -32.04 31.63
N MET A 395 0.97 -31.49 31.06
CA MET A 395 2.02 -30.76 31.78
C MET A 395 2.28 -29.39 31.14
N ASP A 396 2.88 -28.47 31.88
CA ASP A 396 3.28 -27.16 31.36
C ASP A 396 4.32 -27.28 30.23
N LYS A 397 5.32 -28.15 30.41
CA LYS A 397 6.39 -28.48 29.47
C LYS A 397 7.00 -29.86 29.77
N ALA A 398 7.85 -30.36 28.88
CA ALA A 398 8.62 -31.59 29.13
C ALA A 398 9.47 -31.47 30.41
N GLY A 399 9.27 -32.39 31.36
CA GLY A 399 9.94 -32.38 32.66
C GLY A 399 9.42 -31.31 33.64
N GLY A 400 8.33 -30.62 33.32
CA GLY A 400 7.72 -29.64 34.20
C GLY A 400 6.58 -30.19 35.06
N SER A 401 5.70 -29.31 35.51
CA SER A 401 4.63 -29.64 36.47
C SER A 401 3.34 -30.07 35.76
N ALA A 402 2.57 -30.93 36.42
CA ALA A 402 1.24 -31.31 35.95
C ALA A 402 0.31 -30.08 35.90
N TYR A 403 -0.47 -29.99 34.82
CA TYR A 403 -1.45 -28.93 34.63
C TYR A 403 -2.86 -29.47 34.87
N SER A 404 -3.65 -28.72 35.64
CA SER A 404 -5.08 -28.94 35.82
C SER A 404 -5.83 -27.80 35.16
N ALA A 405 -6.69 -28.11 34.19
CA ALA A 405 -7.48 -27.09 33.50
C ALA A 405 -8.44 -26.41 34.47
N ALA A 406 -8.49 -25.07 34.43
CA ALA A 406 -9.49 -24.29 35.16
C ALA A 406 -10.85 -24.35 34.44
N ASP A 407 -11.93 -24.13 35.19
CA ASP A 407 -13.27 -24.06 34.62
C ASP A 407 -13.37 -22.94 33.57
N GLY A 408 -14.06 -23.21 32.45
CA GLY A 408 -14.17 -22.29 31.32
C GLY A 408 -12.95 -22.20 30.39
N VAL A 409 -11.90 -23.01 30.58
CA VAL A 409 -10.73 -23.06 29.69
C VAL A 409 -10.86 -24.18 28.65
N MET A 410 -10.75 -23.82 27.37
CA MET A 410 -10.65 -24.78 26.26
C MET A 410 -9.19 -24.89 25.80
N LEU A 411 -8.68 -26.11 25.72
CA LEU A 411 -7.31 -26.40 25.25
C LEU A 411 -7.38 -27.10 23.90
N THR A 412 -6.42 -26.79 23.03
CA THR A 412 -6.35 -27.33 21.66
C THR A 412 -4.95 -27.81 21.34
N TRP A 413 -4.85 -28.99 20.74
CA TRP A 413 -3.61 -29.54 20.18
C TRP A 413 -3.84 -30.08 18.77
N GLU A 414 -2.80 -30.02 17.96
CA GLU A 414 -2.74 -30.66 16.65
C GLU A 414 -1.97 -31.98 16.76
N TYR A 415 -2.57 -33.10 16.33
CA TYR A 415 -1.96 -34.42 16.42
C TYR A 415 -1.63 -34.99 15.03
N HIS A 416 -0.37 -35.35 14.83
CA HIS A 416 0.17 -35.95 13.61
C HIS A 416 0.59 -37.39 13.86
N VAL A 417 0.15 -38.32 13.01
CA VAL A 417 0.58 -39.73 13.05
C VAL A 417 0.71 -40.26 11.63
N LEU A 418 1.79 -41.02 11.38
CA LEU A 418 1.95 -41.73 10.11
C LEU A 418 1.02 -42.94 10.11
N CYS A 419 0.25 -43.12 9.03
CA CYS A 419 -0.67 -44.24 8.90
C CYS A 419 -0.23 -45.12 7.73
N SER A 420 -0.04 -46.41 7.99
CA SER A 420 0.25 -47.43 6.98
C SER A 420 -0.98 -48.26 6.59
N ALA A 421 -2.13 -47.98 7.20
CA ALA A 421 -3.44 -48.52 6.85
C ALA A 421 -4.46 -47.40 6.63
N ALA A 422 -5.55 -47.70 5.91
CA ALA A 422 -6.65 -46.76 5.74
C ALA A 422 -7.33 -46.47 7.08
N VAL A 423 -7.37 -45.20 7.48
CA VAL A 423 -8.01 -44.78 8.74
C VAL A 423 -9.53 -44.77 8.56
N THR A 424 -10.21 -45.64 9.29
CA THR A 424 -11.67 -45.83 9.33
C THR A 424 -12.31 -45.27 10.60
N GLY A 425 -11.51 -44.89 11.61
CA GLY A 425 -11.99 -44.28 12.84
C GLY A 425 -10.91 -43.62 13.68
N VAL A 426 -11.34 -42.80 14.64
CA VAL A 426 -10.50 -42.26 15.72
C VAL A 426 -11.20 -42.60 17.03
N SER A 427 -10.51 -43.29 17.93
CA SER A 427 -10.98 -43.49 19.30
C SER A 427 -10.21 -42.56 20.24
N VAL A 428 -10.90 -42.03 21.24
CA VAL A 428 -10.29 -41.21 22.29
C VAL A 428 -10.50 -41.93 23.60
N GLY A 429 -9.40 -42.21 24.28
CA GLY A 429 -9.36 -42.81 25.59
C GLY A 429 -10.00 -41.96 26.66
N SER A 430 -10.79 -42.59 27.51
CA SER A 430 -11.47 -41.93 28.61
C SER A 430 -10.46 -41.38 29.63
N VAL A 431 -10.28 -40.07 29.64
CA VAL A 431 -10.11 -39.35 30.91
C VAL A 431 -11.51 -39.24 31.51
N ARG A 432 -11.66 -39.54 32.80
CA ARG A 432 -12.93 -39.45 33.54
C ARG A 432 -13.67 -38.13 33.22
N PRO A 433 -15.01 -38.15 33.09
CA PRO A 433 -15.75 -37.07 32.46
C PRO A 433 -15.82 -35.86 33.38
N ALA A 434 -15.16 -34.78 32.98
CA ALA A 434 -15.60 -33.45 33.34
C ALA A 434 -15.54 -32.61 32.07
N THR A 435 -16.73 -32.24 31.59
CA THR A 435 -17.02 -31.34 30.47
C THR A 435 -16.89 -31.90 29.05
N SER A 436 -17.88 -31.53 28.24
CA SER A 436 -18.21 -32.01 26.91
C SER A 436 -17.10 -31.78 25.88
N SER A 437 -16.56 -32.85 25.31
CA SER A 437 -15.69 -32.78 24.14
C SER A 437 -16.52 -32.85 22.85
N THR A 438 -16.54 -31.77 22.06
CA THR A 438 -17.06 -31.76 20.68
C THR A 438 -15.89 -31.91 19.72
N PHE A 439 -15.96 -32.85 18.77
CA PHE A 439 -14.86 -33.18 17.87
C PHE A 439 -15.11 -32.68 16.45
N TRP A 440 -14.11 -32.04 15.83
CA TRP A 440 -14.12 -31.62 14.44
C TRP A 440 -12.92 -32.26 13.72
N THR A 441 -13.18 -33.04 12.67
CA THR A 441 -12.13 -33.51 11.75
C THR A 441 -12.16 -32.66 10.48
N ARG A 442 -11.01 -32.10 10.09
CA ARG A 442 -10.82 -31.51 8.76
C ARG A 442 -9.86 -32.41 7.99
N ARG A 443 -10.34 -33.06 6.92
CA ARG A 443 -9.49 -33.86 6.01
C ARG A 443 -9.18 -33.04 4.76
N THR A 444 -7.91 -32.92 4.40
CA THR A 444 -7.47 -32.47 3.08
C THR A 444 -7.08 -33.69 2.24
N GLY A 445 -7.94 -34.10 1.31
CA GLY A 445 -7.70 -35.20 0.37
C GLY A 445 -8.92 -35.50 -0.51
N PRO A 446 -8.75 -36.05 -1.74
CA PRO A 446 -9.84 -36.22 -2.68
C PRO A 446 -10.68 -37.45 -2.32
N GLY A 447 -11.95 -37.23 -1.95
CA GLY A 447 -12.92 -38.30 -1.70
C GLY A 447 -14.01 -37.89 -0.71
N THR A 448 -15.22 -37.69 -1.23
CA THR A 448 -16.46 -37.38 -0.50
C THR A 448 -17.13 -38.65 0.01
N TRP A 449 -17.54 -38.70 1.28
CA TRP A 449 -18.63 -39.54 1.81
C TRP A 449 -19.26 -38.88 3.07
N PRO A 450 -20.50 -39.25 3.46
CA PRO A 450 -21.43 -38.39 4.19
C PRO A 450 -21.26 -38.50 5.71
N MET A 451 -21.64 -37.43 6.42
CA MET A 451 -21.72 -37.37 7.88
C MET A 451 -22.62 -38.48 8.43
N VAL A 452 -22.15 -39.21 9.43
CA VAL A 452 -23.02 -39.97 10.34
C VAL A 452 -23.48 -38.99 11.42
N PRO A 453 -24.79 -38.73 11.60
CA PRO A 453 -25.26 -37.85 12.66
C PRO A 453 -25.17 -38.60 14.00
N SER A 454 -24.40 -38.08 14.95
CA SER A 454 -24.53 -38.49 16.35
C SER A 454 -25.79 -37.86 16.93
N THR A 455 -26.65 -38.68 17.52
CA THR A 455 -27.91 -38.32 18.15
C THR A 455 -27.69 -37.47 19.41
N SER A 456 -27.60 -36.16 19.25
CA SER A 456 -28.11 -35.18 20.22
C SER A 456 -28.21 -33.82 19.51
N GLY A 457 -29.44 -33.30 19.41
CA GLY A 457 -29.75 -32.20 18.51
C GLY A 457 -29.26 -30.85 19.00
N TRP A 458 -28.57 -30.11 18.12
CA TRP A 458 -28.48 -28.64 17.98
C TRP A 458 -27.92 -28.35 16.56
N PRO A 459 -28.19 -27.18 15.94
CA PRO A 459 -28.11 -26.99 14.49
C PRO A 459 -26.68 -26.89 13.95
N ALA A 460 -26.44 -27.52 12.81
CA ALA A 460 -25.23 -27.34 12.01
C ALA A 460 -25.23 -25.94 11.35
N TRP A 461 -24.13 -25.20 11.51
CA TRP A 461 -23.86 -23.94 10.81
C TRP A 461 -22.68 -24.12 9.84
N PRO A 462 -22.61 -23.36 8.73
CA PRO A 462 -21.94 -23.78 7.50
C PRO A 462 -20.43 -23.64 7.52
N ILE A 463 -19.74 -24.61 6.91
CA ILE A 463 -18.32 -24.54 6.57
C ILE A 463 -18.15 -23.66 5.33
N SER A 464 -17.35 -22.61 5.45
CA SER A 464 -16.83 -21.81 4.33
C SER A 464 -15.86 -22.66 3.50
N THR A 465 -16.20 -22.89 2.24
CA THR A 465 -15.31 -23.49 1.23
C THR A 465 -14.68 -22.37 0.40
N THR A 466 -13.48 -21.92 0.76
CA THR A 466 -12.59 -21.24 -0.19
C THR A 466 -11.58 -22.25 -0.74
N PRO A 467 -11.51 -22.46 -2.06
CA PRO A 467 -10.46 -23.27 -2.67
C PRO A 467 -9.14 -22.49 -2.62
N MET A 468 -8.09 -23.09 -2.07
CA MET A 468 -6.73 -22.57 -2.23
C MET A 468 -6.27 -22.83 -3.68
N PRO A 469 -5.70 -21.84 -4.39
CA PRO A 469 -5.15 -22.05 -5.71
C PRO A 469 -3.85 -22.87 -5.62
N CYS A 470 -3.72 -23.84 -6.52
CA CYS A 470 -2.48 -24.55 -6.77
C CYS A 470 -1.39 -23.54 -7.17
N LEU A 471 -0.29 -23.51 -6.43
CA LEU A 471 0.96 -22.90 -6.89
C LEU A 471 1.73 -23.96 -7.68
N ALA A 472 2.14 -23.57 -8.89
CA ALA A 472 3.02 -24.31 -9.79
C ALA A 472 4.44 -24.44 -9.25
#